data_AF-A0A4Q0LQP7-F1
#
_entry.id   AF-A0A4Q0LQP7-F1
#
_cell.length_a   1.000
_cell.length_b   1.000
_cell.length_c   1.000
_cell.angle_alpha   90.00
_cell.angle_beta   90.00
_cell.angle_gamma   90.00
#
_symmetry.space_group_name_H-M   'P 1'
#
loop_
_entity.id
_entity.type
_entity.pdbx_description
1 polymer ?
#
loop_
_entity_poly.entity_id
_entity_poly.type
_entity_poly.pdbx_seq_one_letter_code
_entity_poly.pdbx_strand_id
1 'polypeptide(L)'
;MKTTDSLILALLIWQAKTGIESQRRFCECFNCLSHSRFNRRSRQLLQLIYQIRQEMNKKVDLNGQFLIIDSFPVPVCQPIRNYRAKIFRGYANIGYKATKKIYFYGFKVH
;
A
#
# COMPACT_ATOMS: atom_id res chain seq x y z
N MET A 1 25.07 9.23 -1.42
CA MET A 1 24.67 8.53 -2.66
C MET A 1 23.71 9.42 -3.45
N LYS A 2 24.02 9.75 -4.71
CA LYS A 2 23.12 10.54 -5.55
C LYS A 2 21.91 9.65 -5.90
N THR A 3 20.77 9.94 -5.30
CA THR A 3 19.56 9.12 -5.44
C THR A 3 18.86 9.47 -6.75
N THR A 4 19.10 8.68 -7.80
CA THR A 4 18.41 8.81 -9.09
C THR A 4 17.01 8.21 -9.02
N ASP A 5 16.12 8.61 -9.93
CA ASP A 5 14.75 8.08 -9.96
C ASP A 5 14.70 6.58 -10.27
N SER A 6 15.57 6.10 -11.15
CA SER A 6 15.74 4.67 -11.43
C SER A 6 16.09 3.86 -10.18
N LEU A 7 16.97 4.38 -9.33
CA LEU A 7 17.34 3.74 -8.07
C LEU A 7 16.16 3.71 -7.09
N ILE A 8 15.41 4.82 -6.97
CA ILE A 8 14.22 4.86 -6.10
C ILE A 8 13.19 3.82 -6.54
N LEU A 9 12.94 3.70 -7.85
CA LEU A 9 12.05 2.68 -8.40
C LEU A 9 12.55 1.26 -8.10
N ALA A 10 13.83 0.99 -8.34
CA ALA A 10 14.43 -0.31 -8.05
C ALA A 10 14.31 -0.69 -6.57
N LEU A 11 14.54 0.27 -5.66
CA LEU A 11 14.39 0.09 -4.22
C LEU A 11 12.94 -0.17 -3.81
N LEU A 12 11.96 0.51 -4.42
CA LEU A 12 10.54 0.25 -4.16
C LEU A 12 10.10 -1.13 -4.64
N ILE A 13 10.59 -1.58 -5.80
CA ILE A 13 10.34 -2.93 -6.32
C ILE A 13 10.98 -3.97 -5.39
N TRP A 14 12.22 -3.72 -4.93
CA TRP A 14 12.88 -4.59 -3.96
C TRP A 14 12.04 -4.67 -2.68
N GLN A 15 11.66 -3.52 -2.10
CA GLN A 15 10.85 -3.47 -0.88
C GLN A 15 9.60 -4.35 -1.01
N ALA A 16 8.87 -4.22 -2.12
CA ALA A 16 7.69 -5.04 -2.42
C ALA A 16 8.02 -6.53 -2.50
N LYS A 17 9.10 -6.91 -3.19
CA LYS A 17 9.56 -8.31 -3.30
C LYS A 17 9.94 -8.91 -1.94
N THR A 18 10.51 -8.13 -1.03
CA THR A 18 10.88 -8.58 0.32
C THR A 18 9.72 -8.63 1.31
N GLY A 19 8.54 -8.12 0.95
CA GLY A 19 7.38 -8.07 1.84
C GLY A 19 7.52 -7.10 3.02
N ILE A 20 8.47 -6.16 2.98
CA ILE A 20 8.66 -5.17 4.04
C ILE A 20 7.64 -4.05 3.85
N GLU A 21 6.51 -4.13 4.56
CA GLU A 21 5.45 -3.11 4.49
C GLU A 21 5.88 -1.74 5.05
N SER A 22 6.81 -1.72 6.02
CA SER A 22 7.26 -0.48 6.68
C SER A 22 8.42 0.17 5.94
N GLN A 23 8.19 1.38 5.41
CA GLN A 23 9.26 2.18 4.79
C GLN A 23 10.40 2.53 5.75
N ARG A 24 10.09 2.71 7.03
CA ARG A 24 11.11 2.96 8.06
C ARG A 24 12.05 1.77 8.21
N ARG A 25 11.47 0.57 8.42
CA ARG A 25 12.25 -0.67 8.53
C ARG A 25 13.06 -0.95 7.26
N PHE A 26 12.49 -0.67 6.09
CA PHE A 26 13.19 -0.81 4.83
C PHE A 26 14.39 0.14 4.72
N CYS A 27 14.23 1.41 5.11
CA CYS A 27 15.34 2.36 5.11
C CYS A 27 16.43 2.00 6.13
N GLU A 28 16.08 1.40 7.26
CA GLU A 28 17.04 0.89 8.25
C GLU A 28 17.96 -0.21 7.66
N CYS A 29 17.54 -0.93 6.63
CA CYS A 29 18.40 -1.87 5.91
C CYS A 29 19.51 -1.17 5.09
N PHE A 30 19.42 0.15 4.88
CA PHE A 30 20.36 0.93 4.09
C PHE A 30 20.86 2.13 4.90
N ASN A 31 22.05 2.01 5.51
CA ASN A 31 22.65 3.06 6.35
C ASN A 31 22.80 4.44 5.67
N CYS A 32 22.73 4.51 4.34
CA CYS A 32 22.88 5.73 3.56
C CYS A 32 21.56 6.33 3.03
N LEU A 33 20.41 5.71 3.32
CA LEU A 33 19.11 6.12 2.80
C LEU A 33 18.34 6.93 3.85
N SER A 34 18.25 8.25 3.64
CA SER A 34 17.40 9.09 4.48
C SER A 34 15.92 8.76 4.25
N HIS A 35 15.26 8.25 5.28
CA HIS A 35 13.82 7.91 5.25
C HIS A 35 12.95 9.06 4.72
N SER A 36 13.18 10.29 5.19
CA SER A 36 12.39 11.45 4.72
C SER A 36 12.59 11.74 3.24
N ARG A 37 13.85 11.71 2.76
CA ARG A 37 14.17 11.94 1.35
C ARG A 37 13.63 10.84 0.45
N PHE A 38 13.82 9.58 0.85
CA PHE A 38 13.28 8.42 0.15
C PHE A 38 11.76 8.55 -0.01
N ASN A 39 11.01 8.71 1.08
CA ASN A 39 9.55 8.79 1.03
C ASN A 39 9.05 9.96 0.20
N ARG A 40 9.73 11.13 0.27
CA ARG A 40 9.39 12.28 -0.56
C ARG A 40 9.58 11.99 -2.05
N ARG A 41 10.70 11.36 -2.44
CA ARG A 41 10.98 10.99 -3.84
C ARG A 41 10.03 9.89 -4.32
N SER A 42 9.76 8.88 -3.50
CA SER A 42 8.78 7.83 -3.82
C SER A 42 7.40 8.42 -4.12
N ARG A 43 6.95 9.42 -3.34
CA ARG A 43 5.69 10.14 -3.61
C ARG A 43 5.72 10.92 -4.93
N GLN A 44 6.84 11.55 -5.29
CA GLN A 44 6.97 12.25 -6.57
C GLN A 44 6.87 11.29 -7.77
N LEU A 45 7.36 10.06 -7.62
CA LEU A 45 7.32 9.03 -8.66
C LEU A 45 6.03 8.19 -8.66
N LEU A 46 5.09 8.50 -7.78
CA LEU A 46 3.88 7.69 -7.60
C LEU A 46 3.06 7.55 -8.89
N GLN A 47 2.94 8.62 -9.67
CA GLN A 47 2.22 8.58 -10.94
C GLN A 47 2.87 7.63 -11.96
N LEU A 48 4.20 7.65 -12.05
CA LEU A 48 4.94 6.74 -12.93
C LEU A 48 4.77 5.28 -12.49
N ILE A 49 4.79 5.02 -11.18
CA ILE A 49 4.54 3.67 -10.63
C ILE A 49 3.14 3.19 -10.99
N TYR A 50 2.13 4.07 -10.90
CA TYR A 50 0.78 3.74 -11.34
C TYR A 50 0.73 3.39 -12.82
N GLN A 51 1.37 4.18 -13.69
CA GLN A 51 1.44 3.88 -15.12
C GLN A 51 2.09 2.52 -15.41
N ILE A 52 3.24 2.24 -14.77
CA ILE A 52 3.92 0.94 -14.90
C ILE A 52 2.99 -0.20 -14.49
N ARG A 53 2.30 -0.07 -13.35
CA ARG A 53 1.34 -1.08 -12.88
C ARG A 53 0.20 -1.28 -13.87
N GLN A 54 -0.36 -0.22 -14.43
CA GLN A 54 -1.46 -0.31 -15.40
C GLN A 54 -1.00 -1.04 -16.68
N GLU A 55 0.18 -0.70 -17.21
CA GLU A 55 0.73 -1.39 -18.38
C GLU A 55 1.07 -2.85 -18.10
N MET A 56 1.53 -3.18 -16.90
CA MET A 56 1.72 -4.57 -16.48
C MET A 56 0.39 -5.32 -16.40
N ASN A 57 -0.64 -4.72 -15.80
CA ASN A 57 -1.96 -5.32 -15.66
C ASN A 57 -2.61 -5.60 -17.02
N LYS A 58 -2.42 -4.73 -18.02
CA LYS A 58 -2.90 -4.98 -19.40
C LYS A 58 -2.30 -6.23 -20.05
N LYS A 59 -1.09 -6.64 -19.63
CA LYS A 59 -0.41 -7.84 -20.15
C LYS A 59 -0.84 -9.12 -19.45
N VAL A 60 -1.58 -9.02 -18.34
CA VAL A 60 -2.13 -10.20 -17.67
C VAL A 60 -3.31 -10.69 -18.51
N ASP A 61 -3.15 -11.86 -19.12
CA ASP A 61 -4.23 -12.51 -19.86
C ASP A 61 -5.32 -12.97 -18.89
N LEU A 62 -6.50 -12.36 -19.01
CA LEU A 62 -7.67 -12.64 -18.19
C LEU A 62 -8.63 -13.63 -18.87
N ASN A 63 -8.25 -14.26 -19.99
CA ASN A 63 -9.09 -15.22 -20.72
C ASN A 63 -9.38 -16.53 -19.94
N GLY A 64 -8.88 -16.67 -18.70
CA GLY A 64 -9.29 -17.72 -17.76
C GLY A 64 -10.52 -17.30 -16.94
N GLN A 65 -11.49 -18.22 -16.77
CA GLN A 65 -12.86 -17.98 -16.29
C GLN A 65 -13.04 -17.40 -14.87
N PHE A 66 -11.97 -17.19 -14.09
CA PHE A 66 -12.10 -16.75 -12.70
C PHE A 66 -11.06 -15.69 -12.31
N LEU A 67 -11.55 -14.47 -12.09
CA LEU A 67 -10.80 -13.39 -11.44
C LEU A 67 -11.13 -13.40 -9.94
N ILE A 68 -10.15 -13.74 -9.10
CA ILE A 68 -10.30 -13.64 -7.64
C ILE A 68 -9.94 -12.21 -7.23
N ILE A 69 -10.97 -11.39 -7.03
CA ILE A 69 -10.82 -10.04 -6.49
C ILE A 69 -10.75 -10.14 -4.97
N ASP A 70 -9.55 -9.99 -4.40
CA ASP A 70 -9.38 -9.97 -2.94
C ASP A 70 -9.73 -8.60 -2.37
N SER A 71 -10.80 -8.57 -1.58
CA SER A 71 -11.19 -7.35 -0.89
C SER A 71 -10.37 -7.12 0.38
N PHE A 72 -9.84 -5.92 0.57
CA PHE A 72 -9.07 -5.59 1.78
C PHE A 72 -9.66 -4.38 2.53
N PRO A 73 -9.53 -4.35 3.87
CA PRO A 73 -10.00 -3.23 4.65
C PRO A 73 -9.02 -2.06 4.58
N VAL A 74 -9.57 -0.86 4.48
CA VAL A 74 -8.88 0.41 4.64
C VAL A 74 -9.38 1.05 5.94
N PRO A 75 -8.74 0.75 7.08
CA PRO A 75 -9.12 1.31 8.37
C PRO A 75 -8.85 2.82 8.43
N VAL A 76 -9.82 3.60 8.88
CA VAL A 76 -9.64 5.06 9.10
C VAL A 76 -9.12 5.38 10.50
N CYS A 77 -9.16 4.41 11.41
CA CYS A 77 -8.59 4.52 12.75
C CYS A 77 -8.08 3.18 13.26
N GLN A 78 -7.30 3.23 14.34
CA GLN A 78 -6.90 2.03 15.07
C GLN A 78 -8.12 1.30 15.66
N PRO A 79 -8.12 -0.05 15.77
CA PRO A 79 -9.27 -0.83 16.21
C PRO A 79 -9.87 -0.38 17.55
N ILE A 80 -9.03 0.03 18.50
CA ILE A 80 -9.43 0.56 19.82
C ILE A 80 -10.36 1.79 19.73
N ARG A 81 -10.36 2.49 18.59
CA ARG A 81 -11.17 3.70 18.34
C ARG A 81 -12.39 3.46 17.46
N ASN A 82 -12.66 2.22 17.02
CA ASN A 82 -13.71 1.91 16.03
C ASN A 82 -15.08 2.50 16.39
N TYR A 83 -15.49 2.43 17.67
CA TYR A 83 -16.80 2.94 18.11
C TYR A 83 -16.82 4.46 18.35
N ARG A 84 -15.65 5.07 18.58
CA ARG A 84 -15.49 6.49 18.91
C ARG A 84 -15.29 7.37 17.68
N ALA A 85 -14.67 6.85 16.63
CA ALA A 85 -14.45 7.60 15.39
C ALA A 85 -15.79 7.88 14.68
N LYS A 86 -16.05 9.15 14.35
CA LYS A 86 -17.27 9.61 13.64
C LYS A 86 -17.00 10.51 12.45
N ILE A 87 -15.73 10.78 12.13
CA ILE A 87 -15.32 11.71 11.06
C ILE A 87 -15.92 11.31 9.71
N PHE A 88 -16.06 10.00 9.45
CA PHE A 88 -16.66 9.44 8.23
C PHE A 88 -18.03 8.81 8.47
N ARG A 89 -18.80 9.32 9.43
CA ARG A 89 -20.15 8.81 9.71
C ARG A 89 -21.02 8.90 8.45
N GLY A 90 -21.69 7.81 8.10
CA GLY A 90 -22.50 7.71 6.87
C GLY A 90 -21.74 7.22 5.64
N TYR A 91 -20.41 7.26 5.66
CA TYR A 91 -19.55 6.80 4.54
C TYR A 91 -18.73 5.56 4.90
N ALA A 92 -18.24 5.49 6.14
CA ALA A 92 -17.48 4.35 6.66
C ALA A 92 -18.31 3.55 7.67
N ASN A 93 -18.06 2.23 7.71
CA ASN A 93 -18.76 1.28 8.56
C ASN A 93 -17.76 0.44 9.35
N ILE A 94 -18.24 -0.25 10.39
CA ILE A 94 -17.44 -1.26 11.10
C ILE A 94 -17.56 -2.56 10.32
N GLY A 95 -16.44 -3.02 9.75
CA GLY A 95 -16.32 -4.31 9.09
C GLY A 95 -15.43 -5.27 9.87
N TYR A 96 -15.44 -6.54 9.47
CA TYR A 96 -14.60 -7.59 10.04
C TYR A 96 -13.71 -8.21 8.95
N LYS A 97 -12.39 -8.29 9.21
CA LYS A 97 -11.45 -9.03 8.35
C LYS A 97 -11.20 -10.41 8.96
N ALA A 98 -11.81 -11.44 8.40
CA ALA A 98 -11.74 -12.81 8.88
C ALA A 98 -10.30 -13.35 8.98
N THR A 99 -9.49 -13.16 7.95
CA THR A 99 -8.10 -13.66 7.90
C THR A 99 -7.23 -13.16 9.05
N LYS A 100 -7.42 -11.90 9.46
CA LYS A 100 -6.67 -11.29 10.56
C LYS A 100 -7.43 -11.32 11.89
N LYS A 101 -8.69 -11.80 11.90
CA LYS A 101 -9.61 -11.76 13.04
C LYS A 101 -9.73 -10.40 13.71
N ILE A 102 -9.78 -9.33 12.92
CA ILE A 102 -9.87 -7.94 13.41
C ILE A 102 -11.11 -7.22 12.92
N TYR A 103 -11.69 -6.38 13.78
CA TYR A 103 -12.68 -5.38 13.40
C TYR A 103 -11.98 -4.09 13.00
N PHE A 104 -12.50 -3.43 11.96
CA PHE A 104 -12.02 -2.14 11.50
C PHE A 104 -13.19 -1.19 11.25
N TYR A 105 -13.04 0.07 11.64
CA TYR A 105 -13.90 1.14 11.14
C TYR A 105 -13.24 1.74 9.89
N GLY A 106 -13.90 1.71 8.75
CA GLY A 106 -13.34 2.20 7.49
C GLY A 106 -14.07 1.72 6.24
N PHE A 107 -13.32 1.60 5.15
CA PHE A 107 -13.82 1.20 3.83
C PHE A 107 -13.35 -0.20 3.48
N LYS A 108 -14.15 -0.92 2.68
CA LYS A 108 -13.74 -2.19 2.07
C LYS A 108 -13.52 -1.94 0.58
N VAL A 109 -12.30 -2.17 0.12
CA VAL A 109 -11.95 -2.03 -1.30
C VAL A 109 -12.20 -3.36 -1.98
N HIS A 110 -12.83 -3.33 -3.15
CA HIS A 110 -12.99 -4.44 -4.08
C HIS A 110 -11.99 -4.24 -5.20
#